data_AF-A0A1E1WIE8-F1
#
_entry.id   AF-A0A1E1WIE8-F1
#
_cell.length_a   1.000
_cell.length_b   1.000
_cell.length_c   1.000
_cell.angle_alpha   90.00
_cell.angle_beta   90.00
_cell.angle_gamma   90.00
#
_symmetry.space_group_name_H-M   'P 1'
#
loop_
_entity.id
_entity.type
_entity.pdbx_description
1 polymer ?
#
loop_
_entity_poly.entity_id
_entity_poly.type
_entity_poly.pdbx_seq_one_letter_code
_entity_poly.pdbx_strand_id
1 'polypeptide(L)'
;LGYENDHKNKFDCVPICEPRCVNAFCASPNTCVCSSGYQRTGNDSICEPICDKCNHGDCVEPNVCQCHEGYSERNGTCTPDCEKTCNNGFCSKPNTCSCNEGYEIDEEDRFTCTPVCDQSCINGTCSAPNRCSCNDGYEPTDIENICKPNCKSCRNGECVAP
;
A
#
# COMPACT_ATOMS: atom_id res chain seq x y z
N LEU A 1 -35.04 40.91 4.19
CA LEU A 1 -35.42 39.49 4.04
C LEU A 1 -34.11 38.72 3.83
N GLY A 2 -33.76 37.81 4.75
CA GLY A 2 -32.48 37.08 4.70
C GLY A 2 -31.64 37.13 5.98
N TYR A 3 -32.12 37.76 7.05
CA TYR A 3 -31.48 37.75 8.37
C TYR A 3 -32.52 37.44 9.44
N GLU A 4 -32.12 36.74 10.50
CA GLU A 4 -32.93 36.41 11.68
C GLU A 4 -32.17 36.77 12.96
N ASN A 5 -32.86 36.86 14.10
CA ASN A 5 -32.21 37.13 15.39
C ASN A 5 -31.42 35.90 15.84
N ASP A 6 -30.20 36.10 16.34
CA ASP A 6 -29.40 35.02 16.91
C ASP A 6 -30.07 34.42 18.15
N HIS A 7 -30.20 33.09 18.18
CA HIS A 7 -30.77 32.33 19.29
C HIS A 7 -29.92 32.40 20.58
N LYS A 8 -28.64 32.74 20.48
CA LYS A 8 -27.71 32.93 21.61
C LYS A 8 -27.60 34.39 22.04
N ASN A 9 -27.68 35.34 21.11
CA ASN A 9 -27.64 36.78 21.41
C ASN A 9 -28.76 37.54 20.69
N LYS A 10 -29.84 37.88 21.42
CA LYS A 10 -31.02 38.55 20.86
C LYS A 10 -30.78 39.94 20.29
N PHE A 11 -29.59 40.52 20.48
CA PHE A 11 -29.19 41.80 19.92
C PHE A 11 -28.46 41.68 18.57
N ASP A 12 -28.10 40.46 18.16
CA ASP A 12 -27.39 40.19 16.91
C ASP A 12 -28.35 39.60 15.86
N CYS A 13 -28.15 40.01 14.60
CA CYS A 13 -28.83 39.43 13.45
C CYS A 13 -27.85 38.52 12.68
N VAL A 14 -28.25 37.29 12.40
CA VAL A 14 -27.47 36.31 11.62
C VAL A 14 -28.10 36.11 10.25
N PRO A 15 -27.30 35.92 9.19
CA PRO A 15 -27.83 35.65 7.85
C PRO A 15 -28.51 34.28 7.78
N ILE A 16 -29.58 34.20 7.00
CA ILE A 16 -30.33 32.98 6.72
C ILE A 16 -29.75 32.35 5.45
N CYS A 17 -29.42 31.07 5.52
CA CYS A 17 -29.00 30.26 4.38
C CYS A 17 -29.97 29.08 4.22
N GLU A 18 -30.65 29.01 3.07
CA GLU A 18 -31.56 27.92 2.69
C GLU A 18 -31.15 27.32 1.34
N PRO A 19 -30.65 26.07 1.29
CA PRO A 19 -30.46 25.16 2.43
C PRO A 19 -29.32 25.60 3.36
N ARG A 20 -29.33 25.10 4.60
CA ARG A 20 -28.31 25.42 5.61
C ARG A 20 -26.92 25.02 5.11
N CYS A 21 -25.92 25.82 5.48
CA CYS A 21 -24.53 25.52 5.19
C CYS A 21 -24.05 24.28 5.97
N VAL A 22 -23.39 23.34 5.29
CA VAL A 22 -22.77 22.14 5.87
C VAL A 22 -21.25 22.25 5.72
N ASN A 23 -20.51 22.06 6.82
CA ASN A 23 -19.06 22.30 6.91
C ASN A 23 -18.61 23.70 6.47
N ALA A 24 -19.50 24.67 6.67
CA ALA A 24 -19.36 26.05 6.24
C ALA A 24 -20.15 26.96 7.17
N PHE A 25 -19.82 28.24 7.16
CA PHE A 25 -20.59 29.28 7.85
C PHE A 25 -21.33 30.17 6.85
N CYS A 26 -22.51 30.65 7.23
CA CYS A 26 -23.32 31.56 6.43
C CYS A 26 -22.73 32.97 6.56
N ALA A 27 -22.03 33.45 5.54
CA ALA A 27 -21.35 34.76 5.57
C ALA A 27 -22.29 35.92 5.22
N SER A 28 -23.30 35.64 4.39
CA SER A 28 -24.39 36.55 4.02
C SER A 28 -25.59 35.72 3.55
N PRO A 29 -26.78 36.33 3.32
CA PRO A 29 -27.98 35.57 2.96
C PRO A 29 -27.72 34.65 1.77
N ASN A 30 -27.97 33.35 1.95
CA ASN A 30 -27.71 32.28 0.97
C ASN A 30 -26.27 32.19 0.44
N THR A 31 -25.28 32.71 1.17
CA THR A 31 -23.87 32.63 0.79
C THR A 31 -23.08 31.88 1.87
N CYS A 32 -22.72 30.64 1.58
CA CYS A 32 -21.89 29.82 2.44
C CYS A 32 -20.39 30.00 2.11
N VAL A 33 -19.57 30.08 3.16
CA VAL A 33 -18.11 30.09 3.07
C VAL A 33 -17.59 28.86 3.82
N CYS A 34 -16.81 28.03 3.13
CA CYS A 34 -16.29 26.78 3.70
C CYS A 34 -15.43 27.05 4.94
N SER A 35 -15.56 26.16 5.92
CA SER A 35 -14.66 26.11 7.06
C SER A 35 -13.25 25.75 6.61
N SER A 36 -12.26 26.07 7.45
CA SER A 36 -10.86 25.71 7.18
C SER A 36 -10.70 24.21 6.94
N GLY A 37 -10.00 23.84 5.86
CA GLY A 37 -9.81 22.43 5.49
C GLY A 37 -10.95 21.82 4.67
N TYR A 38 -11.96 22.60 4.26
CA TYR A 38 -13.04 22.17 3.38
C TYR A 38 -13.08 23.00 2.10
N GLN A 39 -13.61 22.43 1.02
CA GLN A 39 -13.75 23.07 -0.29
C GLN A 39 -15.11 22.81 -0.92
N ARG A 40 -15.49 23.65 -1.89
CA ARG A 40 -16.71 23.47 -2.69
C ARG A 40 -16.42 22.54 -3.87
N THR A 41 -17.25 21.54 -4.04
CA THR A 41 -17.10 20.52 -5.11
C THR A 41 -18.34 20.38 -6.00
N GLY A 42 -19.39 21.17 -5.77
CA GLY A 42 -20.53 21.26 -6.70
C GLY A 42 -21.82 21.85 -6.11
N ASN A 43 -21.99 21.79 -4.79
CA ASN A 43 -23.13 22.40 -4.09
C ASN A 43 -22.68 23.66 -3.34
N ASP A 44 -23.41 24.75 -3.52
CA ASP A 44 -23.09 26.05 -2.93
C ASP A 44 -23.27 26.09 -1.41
N SER A 45 -24.08 25.17 -0.86
CA SER A 45 -24.35 25.06 0.57
C SER A 45 -23.58 23.94 1.27
N ILE A 46 -22.82 23.11 0.55
CA ILE A 46 -22.09 21.97 1.13
C ILE A 46 -20.62 22.07 0.76
N CYS A 47 -19.77 22.04 1.78
CA CYS A 47 -18.33 21.91 1.60
C CYS A 47 -17.85 20.51 1.97
N GLU A 48 -17.04 19.92 1.10
CA GLU A 48 -16.42 18.62 1.32
C GLU A 48 -15.03 18.79 1.93
N PRO A 49 -14.60 17.87 2.81
CA PRO A 49 -13.27 17.95 3.42
C PRO A 49 -12.18 17.79 2.37
N ILE A 50 -11.05 18.46 2.60
CA ILE A 50 -9.83 18.34 1.80
C ILE A 50 -8.94 17.28 2.45
N CYS A 51 -8.51 16.30 1.67
CA CYS A 51 -7.53 15.31 2.09
C CYS A 51 -6.42 15.18 1.04
N ASP A 52 -5.17 15.16 1.47
CA ASP A 52 -4.02 15.03 0.56
C ASP A 52 -3.91 13.61 -0.06
N LYS A 53 -4.21 12.55 0.71
CA LYS A 53 -4.03 11.14 0.30
C LYS A 53 -5.05 10.18 0.94
N CYS A 54 -6.26 10.07 0.37
CA CYS A 54 -7.25 9.04 0.76
C CYS A 54 -7.51 8.03 -0.37
N ASN A 55 -6.46 7.45 -0.95
CA ASN A 55 -6.67 6.40 -1.94
C ASN A 55 -7.24 5.16 -1.25
N HIS A 56 -8.33 4.58 -1.76
CA HIS A 56 -9.05 3.46 -1.13
C HIS A 56 -9.62 3.81 0.25
N GLY A 57 -10.08 5.05 0.40
CA GLY A 57 -10.83 5.50 1.56
C GLY A 57 -11.68 6.71 1.21
N ASP A 58 -12.59 7.04 2.12
CA ASP A 58 -13.45 8.21 2.01
C ASP A 58 -12.89 9.33 2.91
N CYS A 59 -12.78 10.54 2.38
CA CYS A 59 -12.37 11.71 3.18
C CYS A 59 -13.56 12.15 4.03
N VAL A 60 -13.51 11.88 5.34
CA VAL A 60 -14.64 12.13 6.26
C VAL A 60 -14.48 13.45 7.03
N GLU A 61 -13.24 13.88 7.26
CA GLU A 61 -12.86 15.17 7.85
C GLU A 61 -11.55 15.66 7.21
N PRO A 62 -11.15 16.93 7.37
CA PRO A 62 -9.91 17.44 6.78
C PRO A 62 -8.70 16.59 7.18
N ASN A 63 -8.06 15.99 6.19
CA ASN A 63 -6.95 15.03 6.35
C ASN A 63 -7.26 13.75 7.14
N VAL A 64 -8.54 13.39 7.31
CA VAL A 64 -8.95 12.15 7.97
C VAL A 64 -9.64 11.23 6.95
N CYS A 65 -8.99 10.10 6.66
CA CYS A 65 -9.53 9.08 5.76
C CYS A 65 -10.21 7.96 6.55
N GLN A 66 -11.44 7.64 6.18
CA GLN A 66 -12.07 6.38 6.54
C GLN A 66 -11.73 5.34 5.47
N CYS A 67 -10.83 4.40 5.79
CA CYS A 67 -10.38 3.40 4.83
C CYS A 67 -11.48 2.41 4.46
N HIS A 68 -11.50 1.99 3.19
CA HIS A 68 -12.39 0.94 2.69
C HIS A 68 -12.02 -0.42 3.27
N GLU A 69 -12.92 -1.40 3.14
CA GLU A 69 -12.69 -2.75 3.66
C GLU A 69 -11.39 -3.38 3.12
N GLY A 70 -10.60 -3.97 4.02
CA GLY A 70 -9.30 -4.55 3.69
C GLY A 70 -8.16 -3.54 3.55
N TYR A 71 -8.40 -2.28 3.92
CA TYR A 71 -7.37 -1.25 4.03
C TYR A 71 -7.33 -0.66 5.44
N SER A 72 -6.12 -0.34 5.90
CA SER A 72 -5.87 0.32 7.17
C SER A 72 -5.03 1.58 6.97
N GLU A 73 -5.32 2.60 7.79
CA GLU A 73 -4.54 3.84 7.81
C GLU A 73 -3.11 3.54 8.26
N ARG A 74 -2.14 3.90 7.42
CA ARG A 74 -0.71 3.91 7.75
C ARG A 74 -0.06 5.12 7.07
N ASN A 75 0.57 5.99 7.85
CA ASN A 75 1.30 7.18 7.38
C ASN A 75 0.43 8.19 6.58
N GLY A 76 -0.80 8.40 7.01
CA GLY A 76 -1.76 9.34 6.43
C GLY A 76 -2.39 8.85 5.13
N THR A 77 -2.36 7.54 4.83
CA THR A 77 -3.00 6.95 3.66
C THR A 77 -3.56 5.58 4.00
N CYS A 78 -4.60 5.15 3.28
CA CYS A 78 -5.13 3.80 3.40
C CYS A 78 -4.23 2.83 2.62
N THR A 79 -3.65 1.88 3.36
CA THR A 79 -2.75 0.84 2.83
C THR A 79 -3.45 -0.51 2.89
N PRO A 80 -3.25 -1.39 1.89
CA PRO A 80 -3.92 -2.69 1.87
C PRO A 80 -3.43 -3.57 3.03
N ASP A 81 -4.36 -4.35 3.57
CA ASP A 81 -4.10 -5.33 4.61
C ASP A 81 -3.95 -6.72 4.03
N CYS A 82 -2.88 -7.39 4.44
CA CYS A 82 -2.64 -8.81 4.15
C CYS A 82 -2.63 -9.58 5.48
N GLU A 83 -3.34 -10.72 5.52
CA GLU A 83 -3.41 -11.60 6.71
C GLU A 83 -2.04 -12.10 7.17
N LYS A 84 -1.09 -12.21 6.22
CA LYS A 84 0.32 -12.53 6.47
C LYS A 84 1.20 -11.52 5.74
N THR A 85 2.42 -11.36 6.23
CA THR A 85 3.45 -10.57 5.57
C THR A 85 3.84 -11.20 4.22
N CYS A 86 3.93 -10.39 3.17
CA CYS A 86 4.44 -10.81 1.88
C CYS A 86 5.98 -10.94 1.92
N ASN A 87 6.51 -12.17 1.97
CA ASN A 87 7.95 -12.41 1.96
C ASN A 87 8.53 -12.16 0.56
N ASN A 88 9.63 -11.40 0.46
CA ASN A 88 10.22 -10.94 -0.82
C ASN A 88 9.22 -10.21 -1.75
N GLY A 89 8.23 -9.55 -1.16
CA GLY A 89 7.24 -8.77 -1.89
C GLY A 89 6.60 -7.71 -1.01
N PHE A 90 5.48 -7.18 -1.46
CA PHE A 90 4.67 -6.21 -0.73
C PHE A 90 3.18 -6.48 -0.94
N CYS A 91 2.36 -6.06 0.02
CA CYS A 91 0.91 -6.13 -0.08
C CYS A 91 0.44 -5.06 -1.07
N SER A 92 -0.05 -5.46 -2.25
CA SER A 92 -0.46 -4.54 -3.31
C SER A 92 -1.96 -4.28 -3.33
N LYS A 93 -2.75 -5.23 -2.84
CA LYS A 93 -4.19 -5.16 -2.63
C LYS A 93 -4.56 -5.98 -1.38
N PRO A 94 -5.78 -5.84 -0.84
CA PRO A 94 -6.19 -6.64 0.30
C PRO A 94 -5.94 -8.12 0.05
N ASN A 95 -5.18 -8.74 0.96
CA ASN A 95 -4.74 -10.13 0.89
C ASN A 95 -4.09 -10.52 -0.45
N THR A 96 -3.42 -9.61 -1.16
CA THR A 96 -2.74 -9.92 -2.42
C THR A 96 -1.30 -9.43 -2.36
N CYS A 97 -0.36 -10.35 -2.49
CA CYS A 97 1.06 -10.04 -2.57
C CYS A 97 1.48 -9.78 -4.02
N SER A 98 2.30 -8.76 -4.21
CA SER A 98 3.08 -8.56 -5.43
C SER A 98 4.55 -8.74 -5.10
N CYS A 99 5.23 -9.53 -5.92
CA CYS A 99 6.62 -9.90 -5.70
C CYS A 99 7.56 -8.78 -6.13
N ASN A 100 8.70 -8.69 -5.45
CA ASN A 100 9.78 -7.81 -5.87
C ASN A 100 10.37 -8.29 -7.20
N GLU A 101 11.14 -7.41 -7.86
CA GLU A 101 11.78 -7.75 -9.13
C GLU A 101 12.67 -8.99 -9.01
N GLY A 102 12.53 -9.91 -9.97
CA GLY A 102 13.24 -11.19 -9.97
C GLY A 102 12.65 -12.26 -9.05
N TYR A 103 11.48 -12.03 -8.47
CA TYR A 103 10.74 -13.02 -7.69
C TYR A 103 9.37 -13.30 -8.31
N GLU A 104 8.85 -14.50 -8.08
CA GLU A 104 7.52 -14.93 -8.47
C GLU A 104 6.74 -15.48 -7.28
N ILE A 105 5.40 -15.54 -7.42
CA ILE A 105 4.55 -16.03 -6.34
C ILE A 105 4.78 -17.53 -6.15
N ASP A 106 4.94 -17.97 -4.91
CA ASP A 106 5.03 -19.38 -4.60
C ASP A 106 3.66 -20.07 -4.84
N GLU A 107 3.68 -21.26 -5.44
CA GLU A 107 2.45 -21.99 -5.78
C GLU A 107 1.74 -22.56 -4.54
N GLU A 108 2.48 -22.84 -3.46
CA GLU A 108 1.94 -23.39 -2.22
C GLU A 108 1.57 -22.30 -1.21
N ASP A 109 2.29 -21.17 -1.21
CA ASP A 109 2.05 -20.03 -0.32
C ASP A 109 2.02 -18.68 -1.07
N ARG A 110 0.80 -18.20 -1.35
CA ARG A 110 0.53 -16.88 -1.96
C ARG A 110 1.04 -15.66 -1.17
N PHE A 111 1.62 -15.85 0.02
CA PHE A 111 2.29 -14.79 0.79
C PHE A 111 3.81 -14.86 0.70
N THR A 112 4.35 -15.80 -0.05
CA THR A 112 5.78 -15.97 -0.23
C THR A 112 6.12 -15.82 -1.70
N CYS A 113 7.13 -15.00 -1.96
CA CYS A 113 7.70 -14.87 -3.29
C CYS A 113 9.06 -15.58 -3.35
N THR A 114 9.20 -16.52 -4.28
CA THR A 114 10.41 -17.31 -4.51
C THR A 114 11.28 -16.64 -5.58
N PRO A 115 12.61 -16.71 -5.45
CA PRO A 115 13.51 -16.10 -6.42
C PRO A 115 13.48 -16.86 -7.75
N VAL A 116 13.52 -16.12 -8.85
CA VAL A 116 13.58 -16.65 -10.21
C VAL A 116 15.03 -16.70 -10.67
N CYS A 117 15.44 -17.84 -11.21
CA CYS A 117 16.73 -18.02 -11.87
C CYS A 117 16.47 -18.36 -13.34
N ASP A 118 16.93 -17.51 -14.27
CA ASP A 118 16.76 -17.68 -15.71
C ASP A 118 17.36 -19.01 -16.20
N GLN A 119 18.45 -19.42 -15.54
CA GLN A 119 19.05 -20.73 -15.69
C GLN A 119 18.89 -21.52 -14.40
N SER A 120 18.39 -22.76 -14.51
CA SER A 120 18.24 -23.64 -13.35
C SER A 120 19.59 -23.88 -12.66
N CYS A 121 19.57 -23.85 -11.32
CA CYS A 121 20.73 -24.16 -10.50
C CYS A 121 21.03 -25.66 -10.52
N ILE A 122 22.14 -26.06 -11.13
CA ILE A 122 22.61 -27.45 -11.17
C ILE A 122 23.32 -27.76 -9.85
N ASN A 123 22.82 -28.75 -9.10
CA ASN A 123 23.28 -29.12 -7.75
C ASN A 123 23.23 -27.97 -6.72
N GLY A 124 22.26 -27.08 -6.87
CA GLY A 124 21.99 -26.01 -5.94
C GLY A 124 20.52 -25.59 -5.98
N THR A 125 20.19 -24.59 -5.18
CA THR A 125 18.86 -23.98 -5.13
C THR A 125 18.94 -22.50 -5.49
N CYS A 126 17.89 -21.97 -6.12
CA CYS A 126 17.82 -20.53 -6.39
C CYS A 126 17.60 -19.82 -5.04
N SER A 127 18.57 -19.01 -4.63
CA SER A 127 18.62 -18.38 -3.30
C SER A 127 18.28 -16.89 -3.33
N ALA A 128 18.52 -16.27 -4.48
CA ALA A 128 18.14 -14.90 -4.84
C ALA A 128 18.01 -14.85 -6.37
N PRO A 129 17.45 -13.78 -6.96
CA PRO A 129 17.27 -13.69 -8.40
C PRO A 129 18.60 -13.93 -9.13
N ASN A 130 18.60 -14.90 -10.05
CA ASN A 130 19.79 -15.34 -10.79
C ASN A 130 21.02 -15.74 -9.94
N ARG A 131 20.80 -16.17 -8.68
CA ARG A 131 21.88 -16.58 -7.78
C ARG A 131 21.61 -17.94 -7.13
N CYS A 132 22.50 -18.89 -7.41
CA CYS A 132 22.43 -20.22 -6.83
C CYS A 132 23.17 -20.33 -5.49
N SER A 133 22.57 -21.04 -4.55
CA SER A 133 23.24 -21.57 -3.37
C SER A 133 23.51 -23.05 -3.59
N CYS A 134 24.77 -23.46 -3.49
CA CYS A 134 25.14 -24.85 -3.71
C CYS A 134 24.63 -25.75 -2.60
N ASN A 135 24.21 -26.97 -2.96
CA ASN A 135 23.80 -27.99 -2.01
C ASN A 135 25.01 -28.45 -1.17
N ASP A 136 24.75 -29.08 -0.04
CA ASP A 136 25.80 -29.61 0.83
C ASP A 136 26.77 -30.53 0.07
N GLY A 137 28.07 -30.27 0.24
CA GLY A 137 29.12 -30.99 -0.47
C GLY A 137 29.41 -30.47 -1.88
N TYR A 138 28.70 -29.46 -2.38
CA TYR A 138 29.01 -28.79 -3.64
C TYR A 138 29.59 -27.39 -3.42
N GLU A 139 30.37 -26.89 -4.38
CA GLU A 139 30.98 -25.57 -4.35
C GLU A 139 30.72 -24.79 -5.66
N PRO A 140 30.70 -23.44 -5.60
CA PRO A 140 30.48 -22.60 -6.77
C PRO A 140 31.55 -22.81 -7.86
N THR A 141 31.17 -22.53 -9.11
CA THR A 141 32.09 -22.52 -10.26
C THR A 141 32.15 -21.13 -10.90
N ASP A 142 32.94 -20.97 -11.96
CA ASP A 142 32.93 -19.75 -12.78
C ASP A 142 31.62 -19.55 -13.56
N ILE A 143 30.75 -20.57 -13.57
CA ILE A 143 29.41 -20.52 -14.16
C ILE A 143 28.41 -20.39 -13.00
N GLU A 144 27.70 -19.26 -12.94
CA GLU A 144 26.86 -18.87 -11.78
C GLU A 144 25.77 -19.90 -11.41
N ASN A 145 25.25 -20.62 -12.39
CA ASN A 145 24.19 -21.61 -12.18
C ASN A 145 24.68 -23.05 -11.97
N ILE A 146 26.00 -23.28 -11.88
CA ILE A 146 26.57 -24.61 -11.73
C ILE A 146 27.37 -24.73 -10.43
N CYS A 147 26.96 -25.68 -9.61
CA CYS A 147 27.68 -26.12 -8.43
C CYS A 147 28.36 -27.46 -8.70
N LYS A 148 29.68 -27.51 -8.52
CA LYS A 148 30.47 -28.74 -8.73
C LYS A 148 30.70 -29.47 -7.39
N PRO A 149 30.81 -30.79 -7.37
CA PRO A 149 31.06 -31.54 -6.15
C PRO A 149 32.44 -31.22 -5.54
N ASN A 150 32.47 -31.07 -4.22
CA ASN A 150 33.68 -30.89 -3.42
C ASN A 150 34.25 -32.26 -3.01
N CYS A 151 35.08 -32.83 -3.87
CA CYS A 151 35.76 -34.09 -3.58
C CYS A 151 37.02 -33.88 -2.73
N LYS A 152 36.98 -34.27 -1.45
CA LYS A 152 38.16 -34.24 -0.56
C LYS A 152 39.24 -35.26 -0.98
N SER A 153 38.85 -36.36 -1.61
CA SER A 153 39.75 -37.47 -1.97
C SER A 153 39.31 -38.13 -3.28
N CYS A 154 39.82 -37.67 -4.42
CA CYS A 154 39.65 -38.34 -5.72
C CYS A 154 41.03 -38.70 -6.30
N ARG A 155 41.27 -39.98 -6.63
CA ARG A 155 42.48 -40.44 -7.34
C ARG A 155 42.07 -41.19 -8.60
N ASN A 156 42.52 -40.69 -9.75
CA ASN A 156 42.33 -41.28 -11.08
C ASN A 156 40.85 -41.51 -11.48
N GLY A 157 39.96 -40.57 -11.16
CA GLY A 157 38.54 -40.62 -11.55
C GLY A 157 37.94 -39.23 -11.76
N GLU A 158 36.70 -39.20 -12.25
CA GLU A 158 35.89 -37.98 -12.38
C GLU A 158 35.02 -37.81 -11.14
N CYS A 159 35.06 -36.62 -10.53
CA CYS A 159 34.26 -36.28 -9.36
C CYS A 159 32.83 -35.91 -9.83
N VAL A 160 31.89 -36.85 -9.71
CA VAL A 160 30.50 -36.68 -10.15
C VAL A 160 29.52 -36.38 -9.00
N ALA A 161 29.96 -36.57 -7.74
CA ALA A 161 29.22 -36.27 -6.52
C ALA A 161 30.19 -36.04 -5.33
N PRO A 162 29.76 -35.36 -4.24
CA PRO A 162 30.57 -35.07 -3.05
C PRO A 162 30.98 -36.30 -2.23
#